data_AF-A0A0F9TSL3-F1
#
_entry.id   AF-A0A0F9TSL3-F1
#
_cell.length_a   1.000
_cell.length_b   1.000
_cell.length_c   1.000
_cell.angle_alpha   90.00
_cell.angle_beta   90.00
_cell.angle_gamma   90.00
#
_symmetry.space_group_name_H-M   'P 1'
#
loop_
_entity.id
_entity.type
_entity.pdbx_description
1 polymer ?
#
loop_
_entity_poly.entity_id
_entity_poly.type
_entity_poly.pdbx_seq_one_letter_code
_entity_poly.pdbx_strand_id
1 'polypeptide(L)'
;MKSLSLRVGRTVATVATAGEGGFFGFTVDVINAGTNTLISGGAEQTYVYQFVLPFRATISKVSSEIRTAEVGKFYGLGIYDVNGNLVVRTAQIGMDATGIQETSLVASATLEPGAYYYAQTTDGTTGELRGTILGTATMSIMNQGSENRVGKAANNGSAGVLAATMGSITATVNRSPAIAFFKP
;
A
#
# COMPACT_ATOMS: atom_id res chain seq x y z
N MET A 1 -19.28 -49.29 4.34
CA MET A 1 -19.12 -48.14 5.25
C MET A 1 -19.06 -46.87 4.41
N LYS A 2 -20.02 -45.94 4.60
CA LYS A 2 -20.13 -44.71 3.82
C LYS A 2 -19.34 -43.63 4.57
N SER A 3 -18.20 -43.20 4.00
CA SER A 3 -17.35 -42.16 4.58
C SER A 3 -18.09 -40.82 4.58
N LEU A 4 -18.37 -40.29 5.77
CA LEU A 4 -18.95 -38.97 5.98
C LEU A 4 -17.82 -37.94 5.99
N SER A 5 -17.60 -37.27 4.85
CA SER A 5 -16.64 -36.16 4.77
C SER A 5 -17.26 -34.92 5.41
N LEU A 6 -16.87 -34.63 6.65
CA LEU A 6 -17.24 -33.42 7.37
C LEU A 6 -16.51 -32.23 6.73
N ARG A 7 -17.20 -31.48 5.86
CA ARG A 7 -16.72 -30.17 5.41
C ARG A 7 -16.89 -29.17 6.57
N VAL A 8 -15.88 -29.07 7.42
CA VAL A 8 -15.78 -27.94 8.36
C VAL A 8 -15.54 -26.70 7.49
N GLY A 9 -16.60 -25.94 7.23
CA GLY A 9 -16.48 -24.64 6.60
C GLY A 9 -15.56 -23.78 7.47
N ARG A 10 -14.38 -23.43 6.95
CA ARG A 10 -13.51 -22.47 7.62
C ARG A 10 -14.26 -21.14 7.65
N THR A 11 -14.82 -20.78 8.79
CA THR A 11 -15.33 -19.43 9.02
C THR A 11 -14.14 -18.50 8.94
N VAL A 12 -14.00 -17.78 7.83
CA VAL A 12 -13.00 -16.73 7.68
C VAL A 12 -13.43 -15.58 8.58
N ALA A 13 -12.56 -15.18 9.51
CA ALA A 13 -12.78 -13.98 10.30
C ALA A 13 -12.96 -12.80 9.34
N THR A 14 -14.18 -12.28 9.28
CA THR A 14 -14.55 -11.19 8.39
C THR A 14 -14.71 -9.94 9.25
N VAL A 15 -13.93 -8.89 8.94
CA VAL A 15 -14.17 -7.56 9.51
C VAL A 15 -15.14 -6.88 8.55
N ALA A 16 -16.43 -7.19 8.70
CA ALA A 16 -17.52 -6.56 7.95
C ALA A 16 -18.05 -5.35 8.74
N THR A 17 -17.18 -4.39 9.02
CA THR A 17 -17.54 -3.16 9.73
C THR A 17 -17.91 -2.10 8.69
N ALA A 18 -19.07 -2.25 8.06
CA ALA A 18 -19.53 -1.25 7.09
C ALA A 18 -19.61 0.13 7.77
N GLY A 19 -18.75 1.06 7.33
CA GLY A 19 -18.65 2.40 7.92
C GLY A 19 -17.80 2.52 9.20
N GLU A 20 -17.14 1.45 9.64
CA GLU A 20 -16.33 1.43 10.86
C GLU A 20 -14.94 0.83 10.60
N GLY A 21 -13.91 1.39 11.24
CA GLY A 21 -12.55 0.84 11.22
C GLY A 21 -11.81 0.95 9.88
N GLY A 22 -10.65 0.28 9.82
CA GLY A 22 -9.75 0.28 8.67
C GLY A 22 -8.40 -0.32 9.05
N PHE A 23 -7.44 -0.28 8.12
CA PHE A 23 -6.07 -0.71 8.36
C PHE A 23 -5.10 0.19 7.61
N PHE A 24 -3.82 0.12 7.95
CA PHE A 24 -2.81 0.89 7.25
C PHE A 24 -2.20 0.09 6.11
N GLY A 25 -1.92 0.75 4.99
CA GLY A 25 -1.53 0.08 3.74
C GLY A 25 -0.45 -0.98 3.92
N PHE A 26 0.60 -0.71 4.71
CA PHE A 26 1.73 -1.62 4.89
C PHE A 26 1.69 -2.47 6.19
N THR A 27 0.69 -2.31 7.06
CA THR A 27 0.56 -3.10 8.30
C THR A 27 -0.84 -3.02 8.91
N VAL A 28 -1.24 -4.07 9.62
CA VAL A 28 -2.47 -4.08 10.44
C VAL A 28 -2.23 -3.70 11.90
N ASP A 29 -0.97 -3.50 12.29
CA ASP A 29 -0.57 -3.12 13.65
C ASP A 29 -0.47 -1.60 13.83
N VAL A 30 -0.29 -1.18 15.09
CA VAL A 30 -0.07 0.23 15.45
C VAL A 30 1.18 0.77 14.75
N ILE A 31 1.05 1.96 14.16
CA ILE A 31 2.13 2.64 13.48
C ILE A 31 2.74 3.70 14.39
N ASN A 32 4.06 3.69 14.49
CA ASN A 32 4.81 4.86 14.92
C ASN A 32 4.89 5.84 13.75
N ALA A 33 4.02 6.86 13.77
CA ALA A 33 4.03 7.92 12.78
C ALA A 33 5.40 8.62 12.81
N GLY A 34 6.05 8.67 11.65
CA GLY A 34 7.40 9.18 11.50
C GLY A 34 7.46 10.59 10.93
N THR A 35 8.66 10.90 10.42
CA THR A 35 8.96 12.11 9.66
C THR A 35 8.31 12.09 8.28
N ASN A 36 8.50 13.17 7.53
CA ASN A 36 8.15 13.21 6.12
C ASN A 36 8.90 12.11 5.35
N THR A 37 8.25 11.48 4.39
CA THR A 37 8.87 10.50 3.49
C THR A 37 8.60 10.93 2.06
N LEU A 38 9.66 10.90 1.25
CA LEU A 38 9.53 11.02 -0.21
C LEU A 38 8.77 9.80 -0.72
N ILE A 39 7.75 10.04 -1.53
CA ILE A 39 6.88 8.99 -2.07
C ILE A 39 7.67 8.09 -3.03
N SER A 40 8.63 8.66 -3.75
CA SER A 40 9.50 7.98 -4.70
C SER A 40 10.95 8.44 -4.58
N GLY A 41 11.88 7.72 -5.20
CA GLY A 41 13.29 8.12 -5.36
C GLY A 41 13.55 9.02 -6.56
N GLY A 42 12.48 9.38 -7.28
CA GLY A 42 12.47 10.14 -8.52
C GLY A 42 11.09 10.02 -9.16
N ALA A 43 10.78 10.91 -10.11
CA ALA A 43 9.47 10.92 -10.75
C ALA A 43 9.11 9.55 -11.33
N GLU A 44 7.85 9.17 -11.12
CA GLU A 44 7.19 7.96 -11.60
C GLU A 44 7.71 6.64 -11.04
N GLN A 45 8.62 6.64 -10.07
CA GLN A 45 9.04 5.39 -9.44
C GLN A 45 7.95 4.86 -8.51
N THR A 46 7.73 3.55 -8.56
CA THR A 46 6.81 2.85 -7.66
C THR A 46 7.59 2.11 -6.60
N TYR A 47 7.25 2.36 -5.33
CA TYR A 47 7.78 1.61 -4.19
C TYR A 47 6.71 0.72 -3.61
N VAL A 48 7.10 -0.50 -3.25
CA VAL A 48 6.22 -1.52 -2.71
C VAL A 48 6.71 -2.10 -1.39
N TYR A 49 5.75 -2.49 -0.55
CA TYR A 49 6.00 -3.01 0.79
C TYR A 49 5.06 -4.19 1.06
N GLN A 50 5.61 -5.39 1.21
CA GLN A 50 4.80 -6.57 1.51
C GLN A 50 4.24 -6.52 2.92
N PHE A 51 2.99 -6.94 3.06
CA PHE A 51 2.33 -7.16 4.34
C PHE A 51 1.40 -8.38 4.27
N VAL A 52 0.96 -8.85 5.44
CA VAL A 52 -0.04 -9.92 5.55
C VAL A 52 -1.32 -9.34 6.15
N LEU A 53 -2.43 -9.52 5.44
CA LEU A 53 -3.76 -9.18 5.92
C LEU A 53 -4.37 -10.44 6.58
N PRO A 54 -4.68 -10.44 7.89
CA PRO A 54 -5.18 -11.62 8.59
C PRO A 54 -6.71 -11.78 8.55
N PHE A 55 -7.44 -10.83 7.98
CA PHE A 55 -8.91 -10.82 7.91
C PHE A 55 -9.40 -10.38 6.54
N ARG A 56 -10.66 -10.68 6.22
CA ARG A 56 -11.30 -10.11 5.03
C ARG A 56 -11.66 -8.64 5.27
N ALA A 57 -11.35 -7.76 4.32
CA ALA A 57 -11.64 -6.32 4.39
C ALA A 57 -12.21 -5.80 3.06
N THR A 58 -13.30 -5.04 3.12
CA THR A 58 -13.78 -4.25 1.98
C THR A 58 -13.29 -2.82 2.12
N ILE A 59 -12.72 -2.27 1.05
CA ILE A 59 -12.12 -0.94 1.03
C ILE A 59 -12.66 -0.14 -0.16
N SER A 60 -13.00 1.13 0.07
CA SER A 60 -13.43 2.06 -0.99
C SER A 60 -12.73 3.42 -0.92
N LYS A 61 -12.04 3.71 0.19
CA LYS A 61 -11.35 4.99 0.41
C LYS A 61 -9.99 4.80 1.06
N VAL A 62 -9.15 5.82 0.91
CA VAL A 62 -7.89 5.95 1.61
C VAL A 62 -7.70 7.37 2.14
N SER A 63 -7.06 7.48 3.30
CA SER A 63 -6.60 8.76 3.86
C SER A 63 -5.07 8.78 3.96
N SER A 64 -4.46 9.88 3.54
CA SER A 64 -3.02 10.16 3.61
C SER A 64 -2.79 11.62 4.00
N GLU A 65 -1.58 12.00 4.43
CA GLU A 65 -1.24 13.39 4.75
C GLU A 65 -0.09 13.87 3.88
N ILE A 66 -0.30 14.95 3.13
CA ILE A 66 0.77 15.67 2.43
C ILE A 66 1.49 16.55 3.45
N ARG A 67 2.79 16.38 3.57
CA ARG A 67 3.65 17.16 4.48
C ARG A 67 4.45 18.23 3.75
N THR A 68 4.80 17.94 2.49
CA THR A 68 5.48 18.87 1.59
C THR A 68 4.71 18.85 0.27
N ALA A 69 4.14 19.99 -0.10
CA ALA A 69 3.38 20.16 -1.33
C ALA A 69 4.30 20.32 -2.55
N GLU A 70 3.85 19.86 -3.72
CA GLU A 70 4.50 20.07 -5.01
C GLU A 70 3.40 20.39 -6.04
N VAL A 71 3.27 21.66 -6.41
CA VAL A 71 2.16 22.14 -7.25
C VAL A 71 2.21 21.52 -8.64
N GLY A 72 1.04 21.09 -9.14
CA GLY A 72 0.91 20.48 -10.47
C GLY A 72 1.43 19.04 -10.53
N LYS A 73 1.68 18.42 -9.37
CA LYS A 73 2.07 17.01 -9.24
C LYS A 73 1.00 16.18 -8.59
N PHE A 74 1.11 14.89 -8.83
CA PHE A 74 0.19 13.87 -8.41
C PHE A 74 0.91 12.72 -7.71
N TYR A 75 0.20 12.06 -6.82
CA TYR A 75 0.60 10.79 -6.25
C TYR A 75 -0.53 9.78 -6.28
N GLY A 76 -0.15 8.51 -6.12
CA GLY A 76 -1.07 7.40 -6.10
C GLY A 76 -0.67 6.37 -5.05
N LEU A 77 -1.69 5.77 -4.46
CA LEU A 77 -1.58 4.73 -3.45
C LEU A 77 -2.40 3.52 -3.89
N GLY A 78 -1.99 2.31 -3.49
CA GLY A 78 -2.73 1.11 -3.87
C GLY A 78 -2.19 -0.17 -3.29
N ILE A 79 -2.79 -1.27 -3.71
CA ILE A 79 -2.48 -2.62 -3.25
C ILE A 79 -2.36 -3.54 -4.45
N TYR A 80 -1.25 -4.28 -4.52
CA TYR A 80 -1.06 -5.42 -5.41
C TYR A 80 -1.27 -6.73 -4.65
N ASP A 81 -1.74 -7.76 -5.35
CA ASP A 81 -1.75 -9.13 -4.84
C ASP A 81 -0.32 -9.70 -4.73
N VAL A 82 -0.19 -10.90 -4.13
CA VAL A 82 1.11 -11.57 -3.99
C VAL A 82 1.79 -11.89 -5.33
N ASN A 83 1.02 -11.97 -6.43
CA ASN A 83 1.54 -12.23 -7.78
C ASN A 83 1.92 -10.93 -8.51
N GLY A 84 1.74 -9.77 -7.86
CA GLY A 84 2.08 -8.48 -8.42
C GLY A 84 1.04 -7.87 -9.36
N ASN A 85 -0.21 -8.34 -9.33
CA ASN A 85 -1.32 -7.73 -10.07
C ASN A 85 -2.02 -6.68 -9.21
N LEU A 86 -2.38 -5.55 -9.81
CA LEU A 86 -3.04 -4.47 -9.09
C LEU A 86 -4.46 -4.89 -8.68
N VAL A 87 -4.74 -4.85 -7.38
CA VAL A 87 -6.06 -5.17 -6.82
C VAL A 87 -6.90 -3.90 -6.72
N VAL A 88 -6.29 -2.84 -6.19
CA VAL A 88 -6.96 -1.54 -6.05
C VAL A 88 -5.96 -0.40 -6.03
N ARG A 89 -6.42 0.79 -6.43
CA ARG A 89 -5.64 2.03 -6.34
C ARG A 89 -6.55 3.23 -6.17
N THR A 90 -5.94 4.34 -5.76
CA THR A 90 -6.52 5.67 -5.88
C THR A 90 -6.57 6.11 -7.35
N ALA A 91 -7.42 7.10 -7.63
CA ALA A 91 -7.17 8.00 -8.75
C ALA A 91 -5.89 8.82 -8.52
N GLN A 92 -5.52 9.69 -9.46
CA GLN A 92 -4.46 10.66 -9.23
C GLN A 92 -4.88 11.63 -8.11
N ILE A 93 -4.02 11.81 -7.10
CA ILE A 93 -4.26 12.75 -5.99
C ILE A 93 -3.32 13.93 -6.15
N GLY A 94 -3.87 15.14 -6.22
CA GLY A 94 -3.07 16.37 -6.34
C GLY A 94 -2.20 16.62 -5.10
N MET A 95 -0.98 17.11 -5.32
CA MET A 95 0.00 17.47 -4.28
C MET A 95 0.06 18.98 -4.01
N ASP A 96 -0.97 19.73 -4.38
CA ASP A 96 -0.92 21.20 -4.42
C ASP A 96 -0.89 21.87 -3.05
N ALA A 97 -1.33 21.17 -1.99
CA ALA A 97 -1.40 21.71 -0.63
C ALA A 97 -1.08 20.64 0.42
N THR A 98 -0.52 21.09 1.55
CA THR A 98 -0.30 20.23 2.71
C THR A 98 -1.60 19.93 3.44
N GLY A 99 -1.62 18.85 4.22
CA GLY A 99 -2.78 18.43 5.01
C GLY A 99 -3.29 17.04 4.65
N ILE A 100 -4.35 16.63 5.34
CA ILE A 100 -4.97 15.32 5.15
C ILE A 100 -5.77 15.33 3.86
N GLN A 101 -5.53 14.31 3.03
CA GLN A 101 -6.27 14.00 1.82
C GLN A 101 -7.09 12.75 2.07
N GLU A 102 -8.39 12.81 1.77
CA GLU A 102 -9.26 11.64 1.68
C GLU A 102 -9.68 11.45 0.23
N THR A 103 -9.35 10.28 -0.33
CA THR A 103 -9.59 9.99 -1.74
C THR A 103 -10.32 8.67 -1.89
N SER A 104 -11.31 8.65 -2.78
CA SER A 104 -11.98 7.40 -3.17
C SER A 104 -11.05 6.54 -4.06
N LEU A 105 -11.13 5.24 -3.89
CA LEU A 105 -10.48 4.28 -4.78
C LEU A 105 -11.18 4.28 -6.15
N VAL A 106 -10.47 3.95 -7.22
CA VAL A 106 -11.04 3.88 -8.58
C VAL A 106 -12.18 2.86 -8.64
N ALA A 107 -12.03 1.77 -7.90
CA ALA A 107 -13.07 0.79 -7.64
C ALA A 107 -12.91 0.27 -6.21
N SER A 108 -14.02 -0.04 -5.53
CA SER A 108 -13.96 -0.74 -4.25
C SER A 108 -13.42 -2.15 -4.45
N ALA A 109 -12.65 -2.65 -3.49
CA ALA A 109 -12.14 -4.03 -3.51
C ALA A 109 -12.45 -4.75 -2.20
N THR A 110 -12.67 -6.06 -2.28
CA THR A 110 -12.68 -6.94 -1.11
C THR A 110 -11.39 -7.75 -1.11
N LEU A 111 -10.58 -7.55 -0.08
CA LEU A 111 -9.35 -8.29 0.15
C LEU A 111 -9.66 -9.49 1.03
N GLU A 112 -9.20 -10.66 0.61
CA GLU A 112 -9.23 -11.88 1.42
C GLU A 112 -8.00 -11.91 2.35
N PRO A 113 -8.00 -12.72 3.43
CA PRO A 113 -6.78 -12.93 4.19
C PRO A 113 -5.65 -13.47 3.31
N GLY A 114 -4.47 -12.86 3.35
CA GLY A 114 -3.37 -13.21 2.47
C GLY A 114 -2.20 -12.23 2.48
N ALA A 115 -1.19 -12.52 1.67
CA ALA A 115 -0.07 -11.62 1.43
C ALA A 115 -0.39 -10.64 0.31
N TYR A 116 -0.01 -9.38 0.51
CA TYR A 116 -0.24 -8.27 -0.42
C TYR A 116 0.97 -7.35 -0.42
N TYR A 117 1.02 -6.44 -1.39
CA TYR A 117 1.98 -5.36 -1.43
C TYR A 117 1.26 -4.02 -1.42
N TYR A 118 1.54 -3.20 -0.41
CA TYR A 118 1.22 -1.78 -0.45
C TYR A 118 2.13 -1.09 -1.44
N ALA A 119 1.57 -0.17 -2.23
CA ALA A 119 2.32 0.57 -3.23
C ALA A 119 2.06 2.07 -3.16
N GLN A 120 3.10 2.82 -3.47
CA GLN A 120 3.07 4.27 -3.61
C GLN A 120 3.86 4.72 -4.84
N THR A 121 3.39 5.78 -5.49
CA THR A 121 4.08 6.43 -6.63
C THR A 121 3.75 7.92 -6.68
N THR A 122 4.58 8.71 -7.35
CA THR A 122 4.35 10.13 -7.63
C THR A 122 5.06 10.53 -8.92
N ASP A 123 4.52 11.51 -9.64
CA ASP A 123 5.17 12.16 -10.79
C ASP A 123 6.04 13.39 -10.41
N GLY A 124 6.11 13.68 -9.10
CA GLY A 124 6.97 14.68 -8.49
C GLY A 124 8.31 14.12 -8.03
N THR A 125 9.16 15.00 -7.52
CA THR A 125 10.47 14.63 -6.94
C THR A 125 10.73 15.24 -5.56
N THR A 126 9.90 16.20 -5.14
CA THR A 126 10.04 16.99 -3.92
C THR A 126 8.88 16.79 -2.95
N GLY A 127 7.70 16.42 -3.46
CA GLY A 127 6.52 16.18 -2.66
C GLY A 127 6.71 15.03 -1.66
N GLU A 128 6.23 15.26 -0.44
CA GLU A 128 6.38 14.30 0.66
C GLU A 128 5.04 14.03 1.33
N LEU A 129 4.83 12.76 1.69
CA LEU A 129 3.74 12.36 2.57
C LEU A 129 4.26 12.13 3.98
N ARG A 130 3.34 12.05 4.95
CA ARG A 130 3.68 11.48 6.25
C ARG A 130 4.11 10.03 6.06
N GLY A 131 5.32 9.70 6.48
CA GLY A 131 5.85 8.35 6.48
C GLY A 131 5.67 7.64 7.83
N THR A 132 5.78 6.32 7.80
CA THR A 132 6.12 5.55 9.00
C THR A 132 7.62 5.59 9.25
N ILE A 133 8.05 5.26 10.47
CA ILE A 133 9.45 4.90 10.74
C ILE A 133 9.63 3.40 10.51
N LEU A 134 10.03 3.04 9.29
CA LEU A 134 10.52 1.68 9.00
C LEU A 134 12.05 1.75 8.88
N GLY A 135 12.76 1.12 9.80
CA GLY A 135 14.22 1.16 9.85
C GLY A 135 14.87 0.41 8.68
N THR A 136 16.04 0.87 8.24
CA THR A 136 16.85 0.21 7.20
C THR A 136 17.11 -1.26 7.53
N ALA A 137 17.45 -1.55 8.79
CA ALA A 137 17.69 -2.92 9.26
C ALA A 137 16.45 -3.82 9.10
N THR A 138 15.26 -3.32 9.43
CA THR A 138 14.00 -4.06 9.26
C THR A 138 13.75 -4.39 7.79
N MET A 139 13.93 -3.42 6.90
CA MET A 139 13.78 -3.64 5.46
C MET A 139 14.85 -4.60 4.90
N SER A 140 16.08 -4.53 5.39
CA SER A 140 17.13 -5.49 5.04
C SER A 140 16.78 -6.91 5.47
N ILE A 141 16.18 -7.08 6.65
CA ILE A 141 15.67 -8.39 7.12
C ILE A 141 14.52 -8.87 6.23
N MET A 142 13.58 -7.99 5.87
CA MET A 142 12.47 -8.34 4.98
C MET A 142 12.95 -8.79 3.60
N ASN A 143 14.05 -8.23 3.10
CA ASN A 143 14.68 -8.61 1.83
C ASN A 143 15.73 -9.72 1.97
N GLN A 144 15.89 -10.32 3.15
CA GLN A 144 16.81 -11.43 3.32
C GLN A 144 16.26 -12.69 2.64
N GLY A 145 17.11 -13.42 1.92
CA GLY A 145 16.75 -14.65 1.21
C GLY A 145 16.76 -14.47 -0.30
N SER A 146 15.91 -15.22 -1.00
CA SER A 146 15.83 -15.23 -2.47
C SER A 146 14.79 -14.26 -3.05
N GLU A 147 13.94 -13.66 -2.21
CA GLU A 147 12.83 -12.81 -2.63
C GLU A 147 12.89 -11.44 -1.96
N ASN A 148 12.76 -10.39 -2.76
CA ASN A 148 12.65 -9.02 -2.25
C ASN A 148 11.19 -8.75 -1.86
N ARG A 149 10.95 -8.35 -0.62
CA ARG A 149 9.62 -8.03 -0.06
C ARG A 149 9.35 -6.53 0.02
N VAL A 150 10.40 -5.71 -0.03
CA VAL A 150 10.28 -4.25 -0.05
C VAL A 150 11.26 -3.65 -1.04
N GLY A 151 10.85 -2.58 -1.73
CA GLY A 151 11.74 -1.83 -2.59
C GLY A 151 11.05 -1.24 -3.81
N LYS A 152 11.84 -1.00 -4.85
CA LYS A 152 11.35 -0.41 -6.10
C LYS A 152 10.78 -1.50 -7.00
N ALA A 153 9.54 -1.32 -7.44
CA ALA A 153 8.92 -2.13 -8.47
C ALA A 153 9.54 -1.86 -9.85
N ALA A 154 9.65 -2.88 -10.70
CA ALA A 154 10.20 -2.76 -12.05
C ALA A 154 9.30 -1.89 -12.95
N ASN A 155 7.98 -2.00 -12.77
CA ASN A 155 7.01 -1.20 -13.50
C ASN A 155 6.70 0.07 -12.71
N ASN A 156 7.09 1.19 -13.32
CA ASN A 156 6.85 2.53 -12.82
C ASN A 156 5.39 2.94 -12.96
N GLY A 157 4.97 3.89 -12.14
CA GLY A 157 3.71 4.61 -12.33
C GLY A 157 3.78 5.57 -13.52
N SER A 158 2.70 6.31 -13.73
CA SER A 158 2.66 7.43 -14.68
C SER A 158 1.64 8.47 -14.21
N ALA A 159 2.03 9.73 -14.10
CA ALA A 159 1.21 10.83 -13.60
C ALA A 159 0.57 10.51 -12.23
N GLY A 160 1.34 9.90 -11.33
CA GLY A 160 0.83 9.47 -10.02
C GLY A 160 -0.16 8.29 -10.08
N VAL A 161 -0.28 7.61 -11.21
CA VAL A 161 -1.10 6.40 -11.36
C VAL A 161 -0.21 5.15 -11.30
N LEU A 162 -0.58 4.20 -10.42
CA LEU A 162 0.08 2.90 -10.33
C LEU A 162 -0.14 2.04 -11.59
N ALA A 163 0.91 1.33 -12.01
CA ALA A 163 0.87 0.37 -13.11
C ALA A 163 -0.05 -0.83 -12.82
N ALA A 164 -0.56 -1.49 -13.86
CA ALA A 164 -1.43 -2.66 -13.71
C ALA A 164 -0.72 -3.88 -13.08
N THR A 165 0.60 -3.97 -13.24
CA THR A 165 1.44 -4.98 -12.59
C THR A 165 2.70 -4.31 -12.04
N MET A 166 3.25 -4.80 -10.93
CA MET A 166 4.46 -4.23 -10.33
C MET A 166 5.76 -4.74 -10.98
N GLY A 167 5.74 -5.93 -11.61
CA GLY A 167 6.94 -6.60 -12.10
C GLY A 167 7.83 -7.13 -10.97
N SER A 168 9.13 -7.28 -11.21
CA SER A 168 10.08 -7.70 -10.16
C SER A 168 10.39 -6.56 -9.19
N ILE A 169 10.81 -6.90 -7.97
CA ILE A 169 11.19 -5.92 -6.94
C ILE A 169 12.72 -5.84 -6.87
N THR A 170 13.26 -4.64 -7.02
CA THR A 170 14.64 -4.32 -6.69
C THR A 170 14.70 -3.85 -5.24
N ALA A 171 15.43 -4.57 -4.38
CA ALA A 171 15.57 -4.23 -2.97
C ALA A 171 15.96 -2.76 -2.77
N THR A 172 15.24 -2.05 -1.92
CA THR A 172 15.60 -0.70 -1.48
C THR A 172 15.19 -0.55 -0.03
N VAL A 173 16.14 -0.11 0.81
CA VAL A 173 15.98 -0.13 2.28
C VAL A 173 16.04 1.27 2.91
N ASN A 174 16.12 2.32 2.11
CA ASN A 174 16.20 3.72 2.56
C ASN A 174 14.93 4.53 2.22
N ARG A 175 13.80 3.84 2.01
CA ARG A 175 12.51 4.45 1.68
C ARG A 175 11.44 3.89 2.59
N SER A 176 10.90 4.71 3.47
CA SER A 176 9.81 4.32 4.36
C SER A 176 8.45 4.49 3.67
N PRO A 177 7.48 3.59 3.89
CA PRO A 177 6.16 3.72 3.31
C PRO A 177 5.44 4.96 3.85
N ALA A 178 4.69 5.62 2.97
CA ALA A 178 3.72 6.62 3.35
C ALA A 178 2.60 6.00 4.18
N ILE A 179 2.11 6.73 5.17
CA ILE A 179 0.94 6.32 5.95
C ILE A 179 -0.29 6.51 5.06
N ALA A 180 -0.97 5.39 4.80
CA ALA A 180 -2.20 5.32 4.04
C ALA A 180 -3.21 4.51 4.86
N PHE A 181 -4.28 5.12 5.33
CA PHE A 181 -5.34 4.44 6.08
C PHE A 181 -6.47 4.04 5.14
N PHE A 182 -6.59 2.75 4.85
CA PHE A 182 -7.63 2.18 4.00
C PHE A 182 -8.89 1.86 4.81
N LYS A 183 -10.05 2.27 4.29
CA LYS A 183 -11.34 2.14 4.96
C LYS A 183 -12.47 1.79 3.98
N PRO A 184 -13.59 1.23 4.50
CA PRO A 184 -14.76 0.89 3.71
C PRO A 184 -15.35 2.03 2.92
#